data_AF-A0A550C2K9-F1
#
_entry.id   AF-A0A550C2K9-F1
#
_cell.length_a   1.000
_cell.length_b   1.000
_cell.length_c   1.000
_cell.angle_alpha   90.00
_cell.angle_beta   90.00
_cell.angle_gamma   90.00
#
_symmetry.space_group_name_H-M   'P 1'
#
loop_
_entity.id
_entity.type
_entity.pdbx_description
1 polymer ?
#
loop_
_entity_poly.entity_id
_entity_poly.type
_entity_poly.pdbx_seq_one_letter_code
_entity_poly.pdbx_strand_id
1 'polypeptide(L)'
;MASKHTKSRADSAAETLSALSVLGAPDISNADFERLYRGPLGTLLDSIASHMKGRKETALIRATIQMRQAADARPGKRSTHDKPSDNLRRATSRLNSAQKSVEVYEDELHARQISLAKSSACKRSSGYLLESMAVLEEERGRRLRKATDSCDALRSRTPPTDIIVAPPKPQLLRRRNHTELTLHNLHAYHVHLHNLTKTTSQAASAPSARFESILPPAPNNDRVLASIAALHEDVSNKEGRLQRLSDISLTRLVVCQKLAAVTTDFAIAAAPSLSTSLHAQITSALGRVECLREDLGSGLQLNANDVVQSEKFANAVKALLKIHGHVTSSVILEECIMGGSAMICANCATSSVPDLEVSAYESSATAHEARAIKLLSRKSEKADYGIRIIDDMEQGLLRDMRIAGVLHGHSGGSGKA
;
A
#
# COMPACT_ATOMS: atom_id res chain seq x y z
N MET A 1 1.68 34.16 19.97
CA MET A 1 0.80 34.83 18.99
C MET A 1 1.42 34.70 17.61
N ALA A 2 1.03 33.68 16.84
CA ALA A 2 1.48 33.50 15.46
C ALA A 2 0.46 34.18 14.54
N SER A 3 0.78 35.40 14.09
CA SER A 3 0.05 36.04 13.00
C SER A 3 0.25 35.16 11.76
N LYS A 4 -0.74 34.32 11.45
CA LYS A 4 -0.80 33.62 10.16
C LYS A 4 -1.01 34.71 9.12
N HIS A 5 0.08 35.20 8.54
CA HIS A 5 0.03 36.02 7.34
C HIS A 5 -0.69 35.20 6.27
N THR A 6 -1.99 35.45 6.11
CA THR A 6 -2.75 35.00 4.97
C THR A 6 -2.24 35.79 3.78
N LYS A 7 -1.14 35.33 3.19
CA LYS A 7 -0.62 35.86 1.93
C LYS A 7 -1.80 35.88 0.96
N SER A 8 -2.09 37.04 0.37
CA SER A 8 -3.21 37.16 -0.55
C SER A 8 -3.04 36.11 -1.64
N ARG A 9 -4.10 35.37 -1.93
CA ARG A 9 -4.05 34.28 -2.93
C ARG A 9 -3.60 34.78 -4.31
N ALA A 10 -3.90 36.04 -4.62
CA ALA A 10 -3.42 36.72 -5.83
C ALA A 10 -1.89 36.85 -5.83
N ASP A 11 -1.27 37.18 -4.69
CA ASP A 11 0.18 37.29 -4.56
C ASP A 11 0.84 35.90 -4.75
N SER A 12 0.21 34.84 -4.25
CA SER A 12 0.68 33.45 -4.41
C SER A 12 0.62 32.99 -5.87
N ALA A 13 -0.44 33.36 -6.59
CA ALA A 13 -0.60 33.08 -8.02
C ALA A 13 0.47 33.81 -8.86
N ALA A 14 0.74 35.08 -8.56
CA ALA A 14 1.78 35.84 -9.26
C ALA A 14 3.19 35.27 -9.00
N GLU A 15 3.47 34.85 -7.75
CA GLU A 15 4.76 34.24 -7.39
C GLU A 15 4.96 32.89 -8.07
N THR A 16 3.92 32.06 -8.16
CA THR A 16 3.98 30.77 -8.86
C THR A 16 4.14 30.92 -10.36
N LEU A 17 3.43 31.86 -10.99
CA LEU A 17 3.60 32.15 -12.42
C LEU A 17 5.05 32.58 -12.72
N SER A 18 5.62 33.47 -11.91
CA SER A 18 7.01 33.89 -12.03
C SER A 18 8.00 32.72 -11.84
N ALA A 19 7.71 31.81 -10.91
CA ALA A 19 8.55 30.63 -10.72
C ALA A 19 8.50 29.68 -11.93
N LEU A 20 7.33 29.53 -12.57
CA LEU A 20 7.10 28.69 -13.74
C LEU A 20 7.69 29.28 -15.02
N SER A 21 7.65 30.60 -15.20
CA SER A 21 8.25 31.25 -16.38
C SER A 21 9.77 31.02 -16.44
N VAL A 22 10.46 31.04 -15.29
CA VAL A 22 11.89 30.71 -15.22
C VAL A 22 12.18 29.24 -15.61
N LEU A 23 11.19 28.36 -15.60
CA LEU A 23 11.31 26.97 -16.04
C LEU A 23 11.00 26.78 -17.53
N GLY A 24 10.71 27.87 -18.26
CA GLY A 24 10.32 27.82 -19.66
C GLY A 24 8.86 27.43 -19.87
N ALA A 25 7.99 27.67 -18.88
CA ALA A 25 6.55 27.58 -19.11
C ALA A 25 6.13 28.62 -20.18
N PRO A 26 5.16 28.30 -21.06
CA PRO A 26 4.68 29.23 -22.07
C PRO A 26 4.07 30.49 -21.43
N ASP A 27 4.14 31.61 -22.15
CA ASP A 27 3.58 32.88 -21.71
C ASP A 27 2.04 32.78 -21.62
N ILE A 28 1.53 32.76 -20.38
CA ILE A 28 0.09 32.71 -20.09
C ILE A 28 -0.31 34.05 -19.48
N SER A 29 -1.48 34.59 -19.87
CA SER A 29 -2.00 35.82 -19.29
C SER A 29 -2.30 35.63 -17.80
N ASN A 30 -2.06 36.67 -16.97
CA ASN A 30 -2.34 36.58 -15.53
C ASN A 30 -3.79 36.20 -15.23
N ALA A 31 -4.75 36.69 -16.04
CA ALA A 31 -6.16 36.39 -15.87
C ALA A 31 -6.49 34.90 -16.14
N ASP A 32 -5.84 34.29 -17.14
CA ASP A 32 -6.01 32.87 -17.44
C ASP A 32 -5.33 31.99 -16.41
N PHE A 33 -4.15 32.41 -15.94
CA PHE A 33 -3.45 31.71 -14.87
C PHE A 33 -4.23 31.74 -13.56
N GLU A 34 -4.81 32.88 -13.17
CA GLU A 34 -5.67 32.97 -11.98
C GLU A 34 -6.89 32.06 -12.04
N ARG A 35 -7.44 31.80 -13.24
CA ARG A 35 -8.53 30.84 -13.44
C ARG A 35 -8.05 29.40 -13.24
N LEU A 36 -6.90 29.04 -13.81
CA LEU A 36 -6.28 27.71 -13.69
C LEU A 36 -5.78 27.42 -12.26
N TYR A 37 -5.36 28.46 -11.55
CA TYR A 37 -4.85 28.39 -10.19
C TYR A 37 -5.97 28.20 -9.13
N ARG A 38 -7.22 28.00 -9.56
CA ARG A 38 -8.35 27.67 -8.67
C ARG A 38 -8.44 26.18 -8.41
N GLY A 39 -8.47 25.80 -7.13
CA GLY A 39 -8.76 24.43 -6.68
C GLY A 39 -7.51 23.56 -6.52
N PRO A 40 -7.61 22.24 -6.71
CA PRO A 40 -6.50 21.31 -6.43
C PRO A 40 -5.31 21.50 -7.39
N LEU A 41 -5.54 21.97 -8.62
CA LEU A 41 -4.47 22.27 -9.56
C LEU A 41 -3.56 23.39 -9.04
N GLY A 42 -4.12 24.43 -8.43
CA GLY A 42 -3.34 25.50 -7.80
C GLY A 42 -2.40 24.98 -6.73
N THR A 43 -2.88 24.08 -5.86
CA THR A 43 -2.03 23.46 -4.81
C THR A 43 -0.89 22.61 -5.37
N LEU A 44 -1.11 21.97 -6.52
CA LEU A 44 -0.06 21.22 -7.22
C LEU A 44 0.98 22.17 -7.83
N LEU A 45 0.54 23.27 -8.45
CA LEU A 45 1.44 24.30 -8.98
C LEU A 45 2.26 24.97 -7.89
N ASP A 46 1.68 25.20 -6.69
CA ASP A 46 2.40 25.67 -5.50
C ASP A 46 3.46 24.68 -5.04
N SER A 47 3.12 23.39 -5.01
CA SER A 47 4.05 22.32 -4.65
C SER A 47 5.23 22.25 -5.63
N ILE A 48 4.95 22.36 -6.93
CA ILE A 48 5.99 22.36 -7.98
C ILE A 48 6.88 23.60 -7.85
N ALA A 49 6.29 24.79 -7.73
CA ALA A 49 7.04 26.04 -7.62
C ALA A 49 7.92 26.06 -6.36
N SER A 50 7.39 25.64 -5.21
CA SER A 50 8.15 25.55 -3.96
C SER A 50 9.28 24.53 -4.04
N HIS A 51 9.05 23.35 -4.63
CA HIS A 51 10.10 22.36 -4.85
C HIS A 51 11.19 22.89 -5.79
N MET A 52 10.81 23.64 -6.83
CA MET A 52 11.78 24.21 -7.77
C MET A 52 12.60 25.34 -7.16
N LYS A 53 12.00 26.17 -6.32
CA LYS A 53 12.72 27.15 -5.50
C LYS A 53 13.77 26.47 -4.62
N GLY A 54 13.40 25.41 -3.90
CA GLY A 54 14.33 24.64 -3.07
C GLY A 54 15.47 24.01 -3.87
N ARG A 55 15.21 23.53 -5.09
CA ARG A 55 16.27 23.03 -6.00
C ARG A 55 17.25 24.12 -6.41
N LYS A 56 16.77 25.31 -6.78
CA LYS A 56 17.61 26.45 -7.15
C LYS A 56 18.48 26.91 -5.98
N GLU A 57 17.91 27.05 -4.79
CA GLU A 57 18.65 27.41 -3.57
C GLU A 57 19.73 26.37 -3.26
N THR A 58 19.40 25.08 -3.35
CA THR A 58 20.37 23.99 -3.16
C THR A 58 21.51 24.05 -4.20
N ALA A 59 21.19 24.34 -5.46
CA ALA A 59 22.19 24.48 -6.52
C ALA A 59 23.12 25.67 -6.26
N LEU A 60 22.59 26.82 -5.82
CA LEU A 60 23.37 27.99 -5.43
C LEU A 60 24.30 27.70 -4.25
N ILE A 61 23.81 27.00 -3.23
CA ILE A 61 24.62 26.57 -2.08
C ILE A 61 25.74 25.63 -2.53
N ARG A 62 25.46 24.66 -3.41
CA ARG A 62 26.50 23.79 -3.98
C ARG A 62 27.54 24.58 -4.76
N ALA A 63 27.10 25.53 -5.59
CA ALA A 63 28.00 26.38 -6.37
C ALA A 63 28.90 27.22 -5.45
N THR A 64 28.35 27.80 -4.37
CA THR A 64 29.15 28.54 -3.38
C THR A 64 30.11 27.64 -2.61
N ILE A 65 29.72 26.42 -2.25
CA ILE A 65 30.63 25.44 -1.64
C ILE A 65 31.76 25.09 -2.61
N GLN A 66 31.46 24.83 -3.88
CA GLN A 66 32.46 24.54 -4.91
C GLN A 66 33.40 25.72 -5.14
N MET A 67 32.89 26.95 -5.19
CA MET A 67 33.73 28.15 -5.31
C MET A 67 34.63 28.34 -4.09
N ARG A 68 34.14 28.09 -2.87
CA ARG A 68 34.98 28.11 -1.66
C ARG A 68 36.07 27.03 -1.71
N GLN A 69 35.71 25.80 -2.09
CA GLN A 69 36.68 24.72 -2.27
C GLN A 69 37.73 25.04 -3.34
N ALA A 70 37.34 25.72 -4.42
CA ALA A 70 38.26 26.16 -5.48
C ALA A 70 39.15 27.33 -5.03
N ALA A 71 38.62 28.27 -4.24
CA ALA A 71 39.38 29.40 -3.68
C ALA A 71 40.38 28.95 -2.60
N ASP A 72 40.00 27.97 -1.78
CA ASP A 72 40.87 27.37 -0.77
C ASP A 72 41.92 26.44 -1.40
N ALA A 73 41.67 25.93 -2.61
CA ALA A 73 42.64 25.23 -3.43
C ALA A 73 43.66 26.21 -4.04
N ARG A 74 44.42 26.94 -3.21
CA ARG A 74 45.58 27.71 -3.68
C ARG A 74 46.54 26.77 -4.43
N PRO A 75 46.92 27.09 -5.68
CA PRO A 75 47.73 26.20 -6.54
C PRO A 75 49.22 26.08 -6.14
N GLY A 76 49.61 26.48 -4.93
CA GLY A 76 51.01 26.43 -4.49
C GLY A 76 51.12 25.94 -3.05
N LYS A 77 51.94 24.91 -2.83
CA LYS A 77 52.20 24.22 -1.55
C LYS A 77 51.06 23.34 -1.04
N ARG A 78 50.64 22.36 -1.84
CA ARG A 78 50.31 21.05 -1.24
C ARG A 78 51.61 20.49 -0.67
N SER A 79 51.84 20.76 0.61
CA SER A 79 52.82 20.04 1.44
C SER A 79 52.71 18.55 1.09
N THR A 80 53.75 18.00 0.47
CA THR A 80 53.84 16.56 0.16
C THR A 80 53.79 15.71 1.43
N HIS A 81 53.89 16.33 2.60
CA HIS A 81 53.91 15.72 3.92
C HIS A 81 52.53 15.47 4.56
N ASP A 82 51.42 16.00 4.02
CA ASP A 82 50.07 15.81 4.59
C ASP A 82 49.25 14.68 3.94
N LYS A 83 49.83 13.97 2.97
CA LYS A 83 49.19 12.79 2.36
C LYS A 83 48.75 11.71 3.38
N PRO A 84 49.51 11.37 4.45
CA PRO A 84 49.09 10.34 5.38
C PRO A 84 47.91 10.78 6.28
N SER A 85 47.85 12.05 6.69
CA SER A 85 46.76 12.57 7.52
C SER A 85 45.45 12.69 6.73
N ASP A 86 45.52 13.11 5.47
CA ASP A 86 44.37 13.11 4.56
C ASP A 86 43.86 11.70 4.25
N ASN A 87 44.77 10.74 4.07
CA ASN A 87 44.40 9.33 3.88
C ASN A 87 43.74 8.75 5.14
N LEU A 88 44.27 9.06 6.33
CA LEU A 88 43.66 8.68 7.61
C LEU A 88 42.26 9.29 7.75
N ARG A 89 42.09 10.58 7.42
CA ARG A 89 40.78 11.26 7.47
C ARG A 89 39.78 10.68 6.49
N ARG A 90 40.21 10.30 5.28
CA ARG A 90 39.34 9.59 4.31
C ARG A 90 39.00 8.19 4.81
N ALA A 91 39.96 7.48 5.39
CA ALA A 91 39.74 6.15 5.94
C ALA A 91 38.74 6.17 7.12
N THR A 92 38.88 7.11 8.05
CA THR A 92 37.93 7.29 9.17
C THR A 92 36.55 7.73 8.67
N SER A 93 36.47 8.61 7.67
CA SER A 93 35.18 8.96 7.05
C SER A 93 34.51 7.76 6.38
N ARG A 94 35.28 6.89 5.72
CA ARG A 94 34.76 5.65 5.12
C ARG A 94 34.31 4.66 6.20
N LEU A 95 35.08 4.52 7.28
CA LEU A 95 34.74 3.67 8.41
C LEU A 95 33.44 4.14 9.07
N ASN A 96 33.30 5.44 9.35
CA ASN A 96 32.08 6.00 9.94
C ASN A 96 30.88 5.86 9.00
N SER A 97 31.08 6.02 7.69
CA SER A 97 30.02 5.77 6.70
C SER A 97 29.61 4.30 6.66
N ALA A 98 30.56 3.37 6.76
CA ALA A 98 30.30 1.94 6.81
C ALA A 98 29.55 1.56 8.10
N GLN A 99 29.98 2.09 9.25
CA GLN A 99 29.30 1.89 10.54
C GLN A 99 27.84 2.35 10.49
N LYS A 100 27.57 3.55 9.97
CA LYS A 100 26.19 4.03 9.79
C LYS A 100 25.38 3.16 8.85
N SER A 101 25.99 2.61 7.79
CA SER A 101 25.29 1.70 6.89
C SER A 101 24.94 0.37 7.58
N VAL A 102 25.82 -0.15 8.44
CA VAL A 102 25.54 -1.36 9.24
C VAL A 102 24.37 -1.11 10.19
N GLU A 103 24.36 0.01 10.91
CA GLU A 103 23.26 0.41 11.80
C GLU A 103 21.91 0.47 11.05
N VAL A 104 21.88 1.06 9.85
CA VAL A 104 20.68 1.10 9.01
C VAL A 104 20.23 -0.32 8.59
N TYR A 105 21.16 -1.21 8.27
CA TYR A 105 20.82 -2.59 7.90
C TYR A 105 20.34 -3.41 9.10
N GLU A 106 20.87 -3.19 10.30
CA GLU A 106 20.41 -3.81 11.54
C GLU A 106 18.98 -3.36 11.87
N ASP A 107 18.70 -2.06 11.76
CA ASP A 107 17.35 -1.50 11.91
C ASP A 107 16.36 -2.09 10.89
N GLU A 108 16.76 -2.19 9.62
CA GLU A 108 15.92 -2.77 8.57
C GLU A 108 15.69 -4.28 8.80
N LEU A 109 16.70 -5.02 9.26
CA LEU A 109 16.59 -6.43 9.59
C LEU A 109 15.62 -6.62 10.77
N HIS A 110 15.75 -5.82 11.83
CA HIS A 110 14.87 -5.87 13.00
C HIS A 110 13.42 -5.51 12.61
N ALA A 111 13.23 -4.48 11.79
CA ALA A 111 11.91 -4.13 11.26
C ALA A 111 11.28 -5.28 10.44
N ARG A 112 12.09 -5.99 9.63
CA ARG A 112 11.63 -7.17 8.88
C ARG A 112 11.27 -8.34 9.79
N GLN A 113 12.05 -8.60 10.84
CA GLN A 113 11.75 -9.63 11.83
C GLN A 113 10.42 -9.34 12.55
N ILE A 114 10.18 -8.10 12.97
CA ILE A 114 8.90 -7.67 13.56
C ILE A 114 7.75 -7.86 12.56
N SER A 115 7.95 -7.47 11.29
CA SER A 115 6.93 -7.63 10.26
C SER A 115 6.60 -9.10 9.97
N LEU A 116 7.61 -9.98 9.97
CA LEU A 116 7.43 -11.42 9.81
C LEU A 116 6.71 -12.04 11.00
N ALA A 117 7.05 -11.65 12.23
CA ALA A 117 6.35 -12.10 13.44
C ALA A 117 4.87 -11.67 13.44
N LYS A 118 4.57 -10.44 13.00
CA LYS A 118 3.19 -9.96 12.83
C LYS A 118 2.45 -10.73 11.73
N SER A 119 3.12 -10.99 10.60
CA SER A 119 2.52 -11.75 9.49
C SER A 119 2.22 -13.20 9.89
N SER A 120 3.11 -13.86 10.64
CA SER A 120 2.88 -15.23 11.10
C SER A 120 1.77 -15.31 12.16
N ALA A 121 1.65 -14.31 13.04
CA ALA A 121 0.52 -14.18 13.97
C ALA A 121 -0.82 -14.02 13.21
N CYS A 122 -0.83 -13.17 12.17
CA CYS A 122 -2.00 -13.01 11.30
C CYS A 122 -2.37 -14.32 10.58
N LYS A 123 -1.38 -15.09 10.09
CA LYS A 123 -1.61 -16.41 9.48
C LYS A 123 -2.25 -17.42 10.45
N ARG A 124 -1.82 -17.43 11.72
CA ARG A 124 -2.45 -18.28 12.75
C ARG A 124 -3.90 -17.88 12.99
N SER A 125 -4.17 -16.58 13.11
CA SER A 125 -5.53 -16.07 13.26
C SER A 125 -6.43 -16.42 12.07
N SER A 126 -5.94 -16.29 10.84
CA SER A 126 -6.69 -16.72 9.65
C SER A 126 -6.94 -18.23 9.62
N GLY A 127 -6.02 -19.03 10.15
CA GLY A 127 -6.20 -20.48 10.28
C GLY A 127 -7.39 -20.83 11.18
N TYR A 128 -7.45 -20.23 12.38
CA TYR A 128 -8.59 -20.44 13.30
C TYR A 128 -9.91 -19.96 12.71
N LEU A 129 -9.91 -18.85 11.95
CA LEU A 129 -11.12 -18.35 11.30
C LEU A 129 -11.61 -19.29 10.20
N LEU A 130 -10.71 -19.83 9.37
CA LEU A 130 -11.04 -20.82 8.35
C LEU A 130 -11.56 -22.12 8.97
N GLU A 131 -10.96 -22.58 10.07
CA GLU A 131 -11.42 -23.75 10.81
C GLU A 131 -12.82 -23.52 11.40
N SER A 132 -13.07 -22.35 12.00
CA SER A 132 -14.40 -21.96 12.49
C SER A 132 -15.44 -21.88 11.36
N MET A 133 -15.07 -21.34 10.20
CA MET A 133 -15.94 -21.30 9.03
C MET A 133 -16.27 -22.70 8.50
N ALA A 134 -15.30 -23.62 8.49
CA ALA A 134 -15.53 -25.00 8.09
C ALA A 134 -16.53 -25.71 9.00
N VAL A 135 -16.44 -25.50 10.32
CA VAL A 135 -17.41 -26.04 11.30
C VAL A 135 -18.81 -25.46 11.07
N LEU A 136 -18.93 -24.16 10.81
CA LEU A 136 -20.21 -23.52 10.51
C LEU A 136 -20.83 -24.01 9.19
N GLU A 137 -20.00 -24.27 8.18
CA GLU A 137 -20.42 -24.82 6.89
C GLU A 137 -20.92 -26.27 7.04
N GLU A 138 -20.22 -27.09 7.82
CA GLU A 138 -20.66 -28.45 8.15
C GLU A 138 -22.02 -28.43 8.85
N GLU A 139 -22.20 -27.55 9.83
CA GLU A 139 -23.46 -27.44 10.56
C GLU A 139 -24.60 -26.91 9.69
N ARG A 140 -24.33 -25.94 8.81
CA ARG A 140 -25.28 -25.48 7.79
C ARG A 140 -25.68 -26.64 6.87
N GLY A 141 -24.73 -27.45 6.42
CA GLY A 141 -24.98 -28.65 5.61
C GLY A 141 -25.84 -29.68 6.33
N ARG A 142 -25.65 -29.84 7.65
CA ARG A 142 -26.48 -30.72 8.49
C ARG A 142 -27.91 -30.22 8.63
N ARG A 143 -28.10 -28.90 8.80
CA ARG A 143 -29.43 -28.26 8.87
C ARG A 143 -30.18 -28.35 7.54
N LEU A 144 -29.49 -28.13 6.43
CA LEU A 144 -30.05 -28.28 5.08
C LEU A 144 -30.52 -29.72 4.84
N ARG A 145 -29.71 -30.72 5.20
CA ARG A 145 -30.09 -32.14 5.10
C ARG A 145 -31.35 -32.46 5.89
N LYS A 146 -31.43 -32.03 7.16
CA LYS A 146 -32.65 -32.20 7.98
C LYS A 146 -33.88 -31.52 7.37
N ALA A 147 -33.71 -30.35 6.74
CA ALA A 147 -34.80 -29.65 6.07
C ALA A 147 -35.29 -30.41 4.82
N THR A 148 -34.37 -30.95 4.00
CA THR A 148 -34.74 -31.83 2.88
C THR A 148 -35.45 -33.09 3.36
N ASP A 149 -34.95 -33.75 4.40
CA ASP A 149 -35.58 -34.96 4.97
C ASP A 149 -37.00 -34.64 5.48
N SER A 150 -37.18 -33.47 6.09
CA SER A 150 -38.49 -33.00 6.57
C SER A 150 -39.45 -32.70 5.40
N CYS A 151 -38.96 -32.08 4.33
CA CYS A 151 -39.74 -31.84 3.11
C CYS A 151 -40.16 -33.15 2.42
N ASP A 152 -39.26 -34.13 2.36
CA ASP A 152 -39.55 -35.43 1.77
C ASP A 152 -40.50 -36.27 2.65
N ALA A 153 -40.39 -36.15 3.97
CA ALA A 153 -41.37 -36.71 4.91
C ALA A 153 -42.76 -36.07 4.75
N LEU A 154 -42.84 -34.77 4.46
CA LEU A 154 -44.11 -34.10 4.15
C LEU A 154 -44.67 -34.52 2.79
N ARG A 155 -43.82 -34.65 1.77
CA ARG A 155 -44.21 -35.14 0.43
C ARG A 155 -44.73 -36.57 0.46
N SER A 156 -44.13 -37.44 1.27
CA SER A 156 -44.61 -38.83 1.40
C SER A 156 -45.94 -38.94 2.17
N ARG A 157 -46.27 -37.94 3.00
CA ARG A 157 -47.55 -37.85 3.72
C ARG A 157 -48.66 -37.16 2.93
N THR A 158 -48.32 -36.31 1.97
CA THR A 158 -49.31 -35.62 1.14
C THR A 158 -49.73 -36.56 0.02
N PRO A 159 -51.02 -36.97 -0.06
CA PRO A 159 -51.50 -37.73 -1.20
C PRO A 159 -51.28 -36.89 -2.46
N PRO A 160 -50.92 -37.52 -3.61
CA PRO A 160 -50.70 -36.81 -4.86
C PRO A 160 -51.94 -36.00 -5.16
N THR A 161 -51.82 -34.69 -5.01
CA THR A 161 -52.91 -33.77 -5.30
C THR A 161 -52.92 -33.62 -6.82
N ASP A 162 -54.03 -33.99 -7.46
CA ASP A 162 -54.19 -33.88 -8.90
C ASP A 162 -53.78 -32.48 -9.36
N ILE A 163 -52.74 -32.45 -10.20
CA ILE A 163 -52.03 -31.24 -10.60
C ILE A 163 -52.98 -30.40 -11.45
N ILE A 164 -53.56 -29.37 -10.84
CA ILE A 164 -54.17 -28.26 -11.57
C ILE A 164 -53.01 -27.54 -12.28
N VAL A 165 -52.96 -27.70 -13.60
CA VAL A 165 -51.94 -27.15 -14.50
C VAL A 165 -51.87 -25.62 -14.31
N ALA A 166 -50.85 -25.17 -13.58
CA ALA A 166 -50.55 -23.75 -13.45
C ALA A 166 -49.95 -23.24 -14.78
N PRO A 167 -50.36 -22.04 -15.25
CA PRO A 167 -49.90 -21.49 -16.52
C PRO A 167 -48.38 -21.23 -16.52
N PRO A 168 -47.72 -21.32 -17.69
CA PRO A 168 -46.27 -21.24 -17.82
C PRO A 168 -45.76 -19.87 -17.36
N LYS A 169 -44.86 -19.86 -16.37
CA LYS A 169 -44.17 -18.64 -15.94
C LYS A 169 -43.21 -18.16 -17.04
N PRO A 170 -43.16 -16.85 -17.34
CA PRO A 170 -42.32 -16.29 -18.39
C PRO A 170 -40.83 -16.50 -18.07
N GLN A 171 -40.11 -17.07 -19.02
CA GLN A 171 -38.67 -17.25 -18.97
C GLN A 171 -37.99 -15.88 -18.99
N LEU A 172 -37.38 -15.49 -17.87
CA LEU A 172 -36.57 -14.27 -17.80
C LEU A 172 -35.31 -14.46 -18.64
N LEU A 173 -35.21 -13.68 -19.71
CA LEU A 173 -34.04 -13.54 -20.58
C LEU A 173 -32.81 -13.22 -19.72
N ARG A 174 -31.92 -14.20 -19.60
CA ARG A 174 -30.65 -14.11 -18.90
C ARG A 174 -29.75 -13.13 -19.65
N ARG A 175 -29.71 -11.86 -19.21
CA ARG A 175 -28.79 -10.84 -19.75
C ARG A 175 -27.35 -11.35 -19.61
N ARG A 176 -26.64 -11.49 -20.74
CA ARG A 176 -25.20 -11.81 -20.76
C ARG A 176 -24.43 -10.70 -20.03
N ASN A 177 -23.58 -11.09 -19.09
CA ASN A 177 -22.81 -10.16 -18.28
C ASN A 177 -21.73 -9.51 -19.15
N HIS A 178 -21.63 -8.17 -19.08
CA HIS A 178 -20.66 -7.38 -19.84
C HIS A 178 -19.21 -7.80 -19.61
N THR A 179 -18.91 -8.36 -18.42
CA THR A 179 -17.61 -8.92 -18.05
C THR A 179 -17.18 -10.12 -18.89
N GLU A 180 -18.14 -10.96 -19.30
CA GLU A 180 -17.87 -12.12 -20.15
C GLU A 180 -17.45 -11.67 -21.56
N LEU A 181 -18.08 -10.61 -22.06
CA LEU A 181 -17.77 -10.02 -23.36
C LEU A 181 -16.38 -9.35 -23.38
N THR A 182 -16.01 -8.62 -22.32
CA THR A 182 -14.68 -7.99 -22.24
C THR A 182 -13.56 -9.01 -22.13
N LEU A 183 -13.75 -10.09 -21.37
CA LEU A 183 -12.76 -11.18 -21.30
C LEU A 183 -12.57 -11.87 -22.65
N HIS A 184 -13.65 -12.09 -23.38
CA HIS A 184 -13.58 -12.67 -24.72
C HIS A 184 -12.80 -11.78 -25.69
N ASN A 185 -13.03 -10.47 -25.67
CA ASN A 185 -12.33 -9.52 -26.54
C ASN A 185 -10.83 -9.40 -26.22
N LEU A 186 -10.45 -9.42 -24.93
CA LEU A 186 -9.04 -9.40 -24.51
C LEU A 186 -8.29 -10.66 -24.99
N HIS A 187 -8.92 -11.82 -24.89
CA HIS A 187 -8.34 -13.07 -25.37
C HIS A 187 -8.11 -13.05 -26.90
N ALA A 188 -9.08 -12.54 -27.67
CA ALA A 188 -8.95 -12.42 -29.12
C ALA A 188 -7.78 -11.50 -29.54
N TYR A 189 -7.57 -10.40 -28.82
CA TYR A 189 -6.47 -9.47 -29.11
C TYR A 189 -5.08 -10.07 -28.86
N HIS A 190 -4.92 -10.85 -27.78
CA HIS A 190 -3.67 -11.55 -27.48
C HIS A 190 -3.28 -12.56 -28.56
N VAL A 191 -4.25 -13.32 -29.07
CA VAL A 191 -4.01 -14.28 -30.17
C VAL A 191 -3.58 -13.56 -31.44
N HIS A 192 -4.16 -12.39 -31.73
CA HIS A 192 -3.80 -11.61 -32.92
C HIS A 192 -2.35 -11.09 -32.86
N LEU A 193 -1.93 -10.51 -31.73
CA LEU A 193 -0.56 -10.02 -31.55
C LEU A 193 0.48 -11.14 -31.65
N HIS A 194 0.19 -12.31 -31.07
CA HIS A 194 1.08 -13.47 -31.15
C HIS A 194 1.26 -13.97 -32.59
N ASN A 195 0.22 -13.87 -33.43
CA ASN A 195 0.33 -14.26 -34.83
C ASN A 195 1.17 -13.27 -35.64
N LEU A 196 1.07 -11.97 -35.36
CA LEU A 196 1.90 -10.96 -36.02
C LEU A 196 3.38 -11.17 -35.74
N THR A 197 3.78 -11.39 -34.50
CA THR A 197 5.20 -11.63 -34.14
C THR A 197 5.77 -12.87 -34.81
N LYS A 198 4.96 -13.94 -34.90
CA LYS A 198 5.36 -15.19 -35.56
C LYS A 198 5.59 -15.01 -37.06
N THR A 199 4.81 -14.15 -37.72
CA THR A 199 4.99 -13.87 -39.16
C THR A 199 6.25 -13.05 -39.45
N THR A 200 6.63 -12.12 -38.57
CA THR A 200 7.86 -11.31 -38.75
C THR A 200 9.12 -12.15 -38.60
N SER A 201 9.15 -13.08 -37.65
CA SER A 201 10.30 -13.98 -37.47
C SER A 201 10.51 -14.94 -38.63
N GLN A 202 9.45 -15.36 -39.33
CA GLN A 202 9.56 -16.24 -40.50
C GLN A 202 9.95 -15.49 -41.79
N ALA A 203 9.59 -14.21 -41.92
CA ALA A 203 10.01 -13.41 -43.07
C ALA A 203 11.53 -13.14 -43.07
N ALA A 204 12.16 -13.10 -41.90
CA ALA A 204 13.61 -12.91 -41.76
C ALA A 204 14.45 -14.17 -42.10
N SER A 205 13.84 -15.35 -42.19
CA SER A 205 14.55 -16.60 -42.55
C SER A 205 14.43 -16.98 -44.03
N ALA A 206 13.87 -16.12 -44.88
CA ALA A 206 13.91 -16.33 -46.32
C ALA A 206 15.34 -16.09 -46.84
N PRO A 207 15.99 -17.06 -47.50
CA PRO A 207 17.34 -16.92 -48.01
C PRO A 207 17.37 -15.84 -49.10
N SER A 208 17.89 -14.66 -48.73
CA SER A 208 18.10 -13.54 -49.64
C SER A 208 19.00 -13.98 -50.79
N ALA A 209 18.48 -13.84 -52.02
CA ALA A 209 19.16 -14.20 -53.23
C ALA A 209 20.44 -13.35 -53.41
N ARG A 210 21.59 -14.03 -53.27
CA ARG A 210 22.90 -13.78 -53.92
C ARG A 210 23.20 -12.32 -54.29
N PHE A 211 23.66 -11.54 -53.32
CA PHE A 211 24.60 -10.46 -53.60
C PHE A 211 26.01 -11.02 -53.44
N GLU A 212 26.66 -11.37 -54.55
CA GLU A 212 28.09 -11.67 -54.58
C GLU A 212 28.85 -10.35 -54.36
N SER A 213 29.39 -10.18 -53.16
CA SER A 213 30.25 -9.05 -52.82
C SER A 213 31.54 -9.12 -53.64
N ILE A 214 31.80 -8.09 -54.44
CA ILE A 214 32.99 -7.96 -55.31
C ILE A 214 34.26 -7.61 -54.49
N LEU A 215 34.15 -7.47 -53.17
CA LEU A 215 35.29 -7.14 -52.32
C LEU A 215 36.13 -8.40 -52.03
N PRO A 216 37.45 -8.37 -52.25
CA PRO A 216 38.33 -9.49 -51.94
C PRO A 216 38.25 -9.84 -50.45
N PRO A 217 38.24 -11.15 -50.10
CA PRO A 217 38.10 -11.58 -48.71
C PRO A 217 39.29 -11.06 -47.89
N ALA A 218 39.02 -10.11 -47.00
CA ALA A 218 40.03 -9.60 -46.09
C ALA A 218 40.45 -10.74 -45.14
N PRO A 219 41.76 -11.01 -44.96
CA PRO A 219 42.27 -12.16 -44.19
C PRO A 219 42.00 -12.10 -42.67
N ASN A 220 41.25 -11.10 -42.20
CA ASN A 220 40.85 -10.93 -40.79
C ASN A 220 39.33 -11.01 -40.56
N ASN A 221 38.54 -11.34 -41.59
CA ASN A 221 37.08 -11.38 -41.48
C ASN A 221 36.57 -12.42 -40.47
N ASP A 222 37.25 -13.54 -40.31
CA ASP A 222 36.80 -14.62 -39.40
C ASP A 222 36.75 -14.18 -37.93
N ARG A 223 37.72 -13.34 -37.51
CA ARG A 223 37.71 -12.77 -36.15
C ARG A 223 36.57 -11.77 -35.95
N VAL A 224 36.30 -10.95 -36.96
CA VAL A 224 35.20 -9.98 -36.92
C VAL A 224 33.85 -10.70 -36.92
N LEU A 225 33.69 -11.73 -37.75
CA LEU A 225 32.48 -12.57 -37.79
C LEU A 225 32.25 -13.33 -36.48
N ALA A 226 33.30 -13.89 -35.88
CA ALA A 226 33.20 -14.52 -34.55
C ALA A 226 32.83 -13.50 -33.46
N SER A 227 33.38 -12.28 -33.51
CA SER A 227 33.02 -11.20 -32.58
C SER A 227 31.57 -10.74 -32.76
N ILE A 228 31.07 -10.67 -34.00
CA ILE A 228 29.69 -10.31 -34.30
C ILE A 228 28.73 -11.40 -33.82
N ALA A 229 29.07 -12.67 -34.03
CA ALA A 229 28.27 -13.80 -33.54
C ALA A 229 28.19 -13.82 -32.00
N ALA A 230 29.31 -13.61 -31.32
CA ALA A 230 29.35 -13.51 -29.87
C ALA A 230 28.54 -12.32 -29.33
N LEU A 231 28.60 -11.17 -30.02
CA LEU A 231 27.79 -10.00 -29.67
C LEU A 231 26.30 -10.28 -29.87
N HIS A 232 25.91 -10.95 -30.95
CA HIS A 232 24.51 -11.31 -31.21
C HIS A 232 23.97 -12.27 -30.14
N GLU A 233 24.77 -13.25 -29.71
CA GLU A 233 24.41 -14.15 -28.62
C GLU A 233 24.24 -13.41 -27.29
N ASP A 234 25.14 -12.48 -26.94
CA ASP A 234 25.03 -11.66 -25.73
C ASP A 234 23.80 -10.74 -25.76
N VAL A 235 23.52 -10.10 -26.91
CA VAL A 235 22.31 -9.28 -27.09
C VAL A 235 21.05 -10.12 -26.94
N SER A 236 20.99 -11.30 -27.56
CA SER A 236 19.83 -12.20 -27.44
C SER A 236 19.61 -12.68 -25.99
N ASN A 237 20.70 -12.99 -25.27
CA ASN A 237 20.63 -13.36 -23.85
C ASN A 237 20.14 -12.20 -22.97
N LYS A 238 20.61 -10.98 -23.22
CA LYS A 238 20.17 -9.77 -22.51
C LYS A 238 18.71 -9.45 -22.79
N GLU A 239 18.27 -9.56 -24.04
CA GLU A 239 16.88 -9.38 -24.44
C GLU A 239 15.97 -10.40 -23.74
N GLY A 240 16.33 -11.69 -23.77
CA GLY A 240 15.59 -12.72 -23.06
C GLY A 240 15.50 -12.49 -21.54
N ARG A 241 16.57 -11.96 -20.94
CA ARG A 241 16.58 -11.58 -19.52
C ARG A 241 15.68 -10.36 -19.24
N LEU A 242 15.72 -9.34 -20.09
CA LEU A 242 14.85 -8.17 -19.98
C LEU A 242 13.39 -8.53 -20.14
N GLN A 243 13.05 -9.41 -21.09
CA GLN A 243 11.70 -9.91 -21.28
C GLN A 243 11.20 -10.64 -20.02
N ARG A 244 12.01 -11.55 -19.45
CA ARG A 244 11.64 -12.25 -18.20
C ARG A 244 11.42 -11.28 -17.03
N LEU A 245 12.27 -10.25 -16.89
CA LEU A 245 12.10 -9.24 -15.85
C LEU A 245 10.84 -8.40 -16.08
N SER A 246 10.53 -8.08 -17.34
CA SER A 246 9.29 -7.40 -17.75
C SER A 246 8.06 -8.23 -17.36
N ASP A 247 8.03 -9.51 -17.73
CA ASP A 247 6.92 -10.42 -17.43
C ASP A 247 6.70 -10.59 -15.92
N ILE A 248 7.80 -10.70 -15.14
CA ILE A 248 7.74 -10.74 -13.67
C ILE A 248 7.18 -9.44 -13.10
N SER A 249 7.59 -8.28 -13.63
CA SER A 249 7.11 -6.98 -13.15
C SER A 249 5.62 -6.78 -13.45
N LEU A 250 5.16 -7.15 -14.64
CA LEU A 250 3.75 -7.15 -15.02
C LEU A 250 2.92 -8.09 -14.15
N THR A 251 3.41 -9.31 -13.90
CA THR A 251 2.74 -10.27 -13.02
C THR A 251 2.57 -9.70 -11.61
N ARG A 252 3.62 -9.08 -11.06
CA ARG A 252 3.57 -8.42 -9.74
C ARG A 252 2.59 -7.25 -9.73
N LEU A 253 2.53 -6.45 -10.79
CA LEU A 253 1.58 -5.34 -10.92
C LEU A 253 0.13 -5.83 -10.90
N VAL A 254 -0.18 -6.90 -11.63
CA VAL A 254 -1.52 -7.53 -11.62
C VAL A 254 -1.88 -8.07 -10.23
N VAL A 255 -0.93 -8.70 -9.53
CA VAL A 255 -1.14 -9.19 -8.16
C VAL A 255 -1.41 -8.02 -7.20
N CYS A 256 -0.64 -6.93 -7.28
CA CYS A 256 -0.86 -5.73 -6.49
C CYS A 256 -2.23 -5.11 -6.75
N GLN A 257 -2.68 -5.06 -8.02
CA GLN A 257 -3.99 -4.52 -8.39
C GLN A 257 -5.13 -5.40 -7.86
N LYS A 258 -5.01 -6.73 -7.94
CA LYS A 258 -5.98 -7.66 -7.35
C LYS A 258 -6.05 -7.54 -5.84
N LEU A 259 -4.89 -7.44 -5.17
CA LEU A 259 -4.84 -7.26 -3.74
C LEU A 259 -5.50 -5.93 -3.33
N ALA A 260 -5.21 -4.85 -4.05
CA ALA A 260 -5.84 -3.55 -3.83
C ALA A 260 -7.37 -3.64 -3.96
N ALA A 261 -7.88 -4.27 -5.03
CA ALA A 261 -9.31 -4.47 -5.22
C ALA A 261 -9.95 -5.27 -4.06
N VAL A 262 -9.34 -6.38 -3.64
CA VAL A 262 -9.84 -7.18 -2.50
C VAL A 262 -9.83 -6.37 -1.20
N THR A 263 -8.79 -5.57 -0.95
CA THR A 263 -8.77 -4.70 0.23
C THR A 263 -9.83 -3.60 0.18
N THR A 264 -10.10 -3.06 -1.01
CA THR A 264 -11.17 -2.08 -1.22
C THR A 264 -12.54 -2.71 -1.00
N ASP A 265 -12.80 -3.90 -1.56
CA ASP A 265 -14.05 -4.64 -1.36
C ASP A 265 -14.26 -4.99 0.12
N PHE A 266 -13.19 -5.40 0.82
CA PHE A 266 -13.26 -5.64 2.26
C PHE A 266 -13.59 -4.36 3.03
N ALA A 267 -12.92 -3.24 2.72
CA ALA A 267 -13.15 -1.97 3.40
C ALA A 267 -14.55 -1.40 3.15
N ILE A 268 -15.10 -1.56 1.94
CA ILE A 268 -16.40 -1.00 1.55
C ILE A 268 -17.56 -1.90 2.00
N ALA A 269 -17.45 -3.22 1.84
CA ALA A 269 -18.57 -4.13 2.08
C ALA A 269 -18.47 -4.87 3.40
N ALA A 270 -17.33 -5.54 3.65
CA ALA A 270 -17.20 -6.45 4.78
C ALA A 270 -17.00 -5.72 6.12
N ALA A 271 -16.16 -4.67 6.13
CA ALA A 271 -15.86 -3.93 7.36
C ALA A 271 -17.09 -3.25 7.97
N PRO A 272 -17.97 -2.56 7.20
CA PRO A 272 -19.19 -2.00 7.75
C PRO A 272 -20.17 -3.08 8.23
N SER A 273 -20.31 -4.20 7.51
CA SER A 273 -21.17 -5.31 7.93
C SER A 273 -20.69 -5.96 9.23
N LEU A 274 -19.37 -6.07 9.42
CA LEU A 274 -18.79 -6.59 10.66
C LEU A 274 -19.00 -5.60 11.81
N SER A 275 -18.78 -4.32 11.56
CA SER A 275 -18.98 -3.24 12.53
C SER A 275 -20.43 -3.17 12.99
N THR A 276 -21.41 -3.22 12.08
CA THR A 276 -22.84 -3.22 12.43
C THR A 276 -23.24 -4.47 13.21
N SER A 277 -22.73 -5.64 12.84
CA SER A 277 -22.97 -6.88 13.60
C SER A 277 -22.40 -6.80 15.02
N LEU A 278 -21.18 -6.25 15.18
CA LEU A 278 -20.56 -6.09 16.50
C LEU A 278 -21.32 -5.07 17.34
N HIS A 279 -21.72 -3.93 16.77
CA HIS A 279 -22.56 -2.95 17.46
C HIS A 279 -23.90 -3.55 17.88
N ALA A 280 -24.58 -4.31 17.00
CA ALA A 280 -25.82 -4.99 17.37
C ALA A 280 -25.63 -5.98 18.54
N GLN A 281 -24.50 -6.69 18.58
CA GLN A 281 -24.16 -7.57 19.69
C GLN A 281 -23.88 -6.79 20.98
N ILE A 282 -23.17 -5.67 20.91
CA ILE A 282 -22.90 -4.78 22.05
C ILE A 282 -24.23 -4.22 22.59
N THR A 283 -25.08 -3.66 21.73
CA THR A 283 -26.40 -3.14 22.13
C THR A 283 -27.27 -4.25 22.73
N SER A 284 -27.27 -5.45 22.16
CA SER A 284 -27.97 -6.61 22.73
C SER A 284 -27.42 -7.06 24.08
N ALA A 285 -26.10 -6.98 24.28
CA ALA A 285 -25.46 -7.30 25.55
C ALA A 285 -25.79 -6.24 26.61
N LEU A 286 -25.73 -4.95 26.26
CA LEU A 286 -26.11 -3.85 27.14
C LEU A 286 -27.59 -3.94 27.55
N GLY A 287 -28.50 -4.19 26.61
CA GLY A 287 -29.92 -4.39 26.94
C GLY A 287 -30.16 -5.58 27.87
N ARG A 288 -29.40 -6.67 27.72
CA ARG A 288 -29.44 -7.79 28.69
C ARG A 288 -28.95 -7.39 30.07
N VAL A 289 -27.89 -6.59 30.17
CA VAL A 289 -27.39 -6.06 31.45
C VAL A 289 -28.41 -5.14 32.10
N GLU A 290 -29.13 -4.33 31.31
CA GLU A 290 -30.21 -3.47 31.80
C GLU A 290 -31.40 -4.29 32.34
N CYS A 291 -31.87 -5.30 31.60
CA CYS A 291 -32.90 -6.21 32.09
C CYS A 291 -32.45 -6.93 33.38
N LEU A 292 -31.19 -7.39 33.45
CA LEU A 292 -30.63 -7.98 34.67
C LEU A 292 -30.64 -6.98 35.84
N ARG A 293 -30.33 -5.70 35.59
CA ARG A 293 -30.41 -4.65 36.61
C ARG A 293 -31.84 -4.39 37.06
N GLU A 294 -32.81 -4.37 36.15
CA GLU A 294 -34.23 -4.20 36.47
C GLU A 294 -34.79 -5.38 37.25
N ASP A 295 -34.46 -6.62 36.86
CA ASP A 295 -34.85 -7.84 37.55
C ASP A 295 -34.28 -7.88 38.98
N LEU A 296 -33.02 -7.45 39.15
CA LEU A 296 -32.41 -7.32 40.47
C LEU A 296 -33.03 -6.16 41.27
N GLY A 297 -33.29 -5.00 40.67
CA GLY A 297 -33.89 -3.85 41.35
C GLY A 297 -35.32 -4.10 41.80
N SER A 298 -36.10 -4.85 41.02
CA SER A 298 -37.50 -5.19 41.32
C SER A 298 -37.63 -6.38 42.29
N GLY A 299 -36.75 -7.38 42.18
CA GLY A 299 -36.73 -8.55 43.07
C GLY A 299 -36.11 -8.30 44.44
N LEU A 300 -35.23 -7.32 44.58
CA LEU A 300 -34.58 -6.95 45.85
C LEU A 300 -35.22 -5.70 46.49
N GLN A 301 -36.51 -5.75 46.84
CA GLN A 301 -37.01 -4.98 47.99
C GLN A 301 -36.59 -5.65 49.30
N LEU A 302 -35.31 -6.00 49.42
CA LEU A 302 -34.76 -6.63 50.61
C LEU A 302 -34.33 -5.52 51.56
N ASN A 303 -34.95 -5.48 52.74
CA ASN A 303 -34.55 -4.62 53.84
C ASN A 303 -33.02 -4.71 54.00
N ALA A 304 -32.33 -3.55 54.01
CA ALA A 304 -30.88 -3.44 53.96
C ALA A 304 -30.11 -4.26 55.00
N ASN A 305 -30.78 -4.74 56.05
CA ASN A 305 -30.21 -5.55 57.12
C ASN A 305 -30.16 -7.06 56.81
N ASP A 306 -30.85 -7.56 55.79
CA ASP A 306 -30.97 -9.02 55.51
C ASP A 306 -30.18 -9.47 54.25
N VAL A 307 -29.62 -8.52 53.50
CA VAL A 307 -28.99 -8.76 52.18
C VAL A 307 -27.58 -9.36 52.30
N VAL A 308 -26.87 -9.11 53.40
CA VAL A 308 -25.44 -9.43 53.51
C VAL A 308 -25.16 -10.93 53.70
N GLN A 309 -26.15 -11.75 54.05
CA GLN A 309 -25.95 -13.20 54.30
C GLN A 309 -26.73 -14.15 53.38
N SER A 310 -27.49 -13.62 52.42
CA SER A 310 -28.36 -14.47 51.63
C SER A 310 -27.59 -15.24 50.55
N GLU A 311 -27.19 -16.49 50.83
CA GLU A 311 -26.78 -17.48 49.82
C GLU A 311 -27.80 -17.58 48.67
N LYS A 312 -29.07 -17.26 48.93
CA LYS A 312 -30.13 -17.24 47.91
C LYS A 312 -29.87 -16.17 46.84
N PHE A 313 -29.32 -15.01 47.18
CA PHE A 313 -28.94 -13.99 46.19
C PHE A 313 -27.81 -14.49 45.29
N ALA A 314 -26.75 -15.04 45.88
CA ALA A 314 -25.64 -15.60 45.11
C ALA A 314 -26.10 -16.75 44.20
N ASN A 315 -27.01 -17.61 44.68
CA ASN A 315 -27.57 -18.71 43.88
C ASN A 315 -28.49 -18.20 42.77
N ALA A 316 -29.28 -17.15 43.01
CA ALA A 316 -30.08 -16.50 41.96
C ALA A 316 -29.20 -15.88 40.88
N VAL A 317 -28.17 -15.12 41.26
CA VAL A 317 -27.22 -14.51 40.31
C VAL A 317 -26.45 -15.58 39.52
N LYS A 318 -26.00 -16.67 40.17
CA LYS A 318 -25.36 -17.81 39.47
C LYS A 318 -26.30 -18.48 38.48
N ALA A 319 -27.56 -18.71 38.87
CA ALA A 319 -28.56 -19.32 38.00
C ALA A 319 -28.84 -18.42 36.77
N LEU A 320 -28.92 -17.10 37.00
CA LEU A 320 -29.18 -16.10 35.97
C LEU A 320 -28.02 -15.96 34.97
N LEU A 321 -26.78 -15.95 35.47
CA LEU A 321 -25.56 -15.88 34.67
C LEU A 321 -25.10 -17.25 34.13
N LYS A 322 -25.80 -18.34 34.49
CA LYS A 322 -25.45 -19.73 34.16
C LYS A 322 -24.00 -20.10 34.52
N ILE A 323 -23.45 -19.52 35.59
CA ILE A 323 -22.09 -19.81 36.03
C ILE A 323 -22.09 -21.17 36.74
N HIS A 324 -21.48 -22.17 36.11
CA HIS A 324 -21.30 -23.50 36.69
C HIS A 324 -19.97 -23.51 37.44
N GLY A 325 -20.01 -23.38 38.77
CA GLY A 325 -18.80 -23.39 39.60
C GLY A 325 -18.98 -22.80 41.01
N HIS A 326 -18.01 -23.07 41.88
CA HIS A 326 -17.98 -22.59 43.27
C HIS A 326 -17.50 -21.14 43.35
N VAL A 327 -18.23 -20.19 42.73
CA VAL A 327 -17.97 -18.76 42.95
C VAL A 327 -18.56 -18.38 44.30
N THR A 328 -17.74 -17.92 45.25
CA THR A 328 -18.24 -17.49 46.55
C THR A 328 -18.99 -16.16 46.42
N SER A 329 -20.06 -16.01 47.21
CA SER A 329 -20.92 -14.81 47.23
C SER A 329 -20.12 -13.52 47.41
N SER A 330 -19.00 -13.60 48.13
CA SER A 330 -18.09 -12.48 48.38
C SER A 330 -17.44 -11.94 47.11
N VAL A 331 -17.05 -12.79 46.16
CA VAL A 331 -16.39 -12.37 44.91
C VAL A 331 -17.37 -11.64 44.01
N ILE A 332 -18.62 -12.14 43.92
CA ILE A 332 -19.69 -11.50 43.14
C ILE A 332 -20.05 -10.14 43.75
N LEU A 333 -20.17 -10.07 45.08
CA LEU A 333 -20.45 -8.81 45.77
C LEU A 333 -19.30 -7.82 45.66
N GLU A 334 -18.06 -8.25 45.79
CA GLU A 334 -16.88 -7.39 45.67
C GLU A 334 -16.78 -6.82 44.24
N GLU A 335 -17.05 -7.62 43.21
CA GLU A 335 -17.08 -7.16 41.82
C GLU A 335 -18.27 -6.22 41.53
N CYS A 336 -19.46 -6.50 42.10
CA CYS A 336 -20.62 -5.61 42.02
C CYS A 336 -20.43 -4.30 42.78
N ILE A 337 -19.76 -4.30 43.93
CA ILE A 337 -19.47 -3.11 44.73
C ILE A 337 -18.38 -2.29 44.05
N MET A 338 -17.30 -2.92 43.55
CA MET A 338 -16.24 -2.22 42.82
C MET A 338 -16.74 -1.65 41.48
N GLY A 339 -17.60 -2.38 40.76
CA GLY A 339 -18.24 -1.89 39.53
C GLY A 339 -19.35 -0.85 39.79
N GLY A 340 -20.05 -0.96 40.92
CA GLY A 340 -21.12 -0.05 41.33
C GLY A 340 -20.64 1.28 41.89
N SER A 341 -19.52 1.30 42.62
CA SER A 341 -18.96 2.53 43.21
C SER A 341 -18.46 3.53 42.16
N ALA A 342 -18.15 3.07 40.94
CA ALA A 342 -17.83 3.95 39.82
C ALA A 342 -19.07 4.55 39.11
N MET A 343 -20.28 4.04 39.35
CA MET A 343 -21.48 4.40 38.56
C MET A 343 -22.69 4.88 39.36
N ILE A 344 -22.70 4.79 40.69
CA ILE A 344 -23.82 5.27 41.52
C ILE A 344 -23.89 6.81 41.62
N CYS A 345 -22.91 7.55 41.09
CA CYS A 345 -23.04 9.00 40.89
C CYS A 345 -23.80 9.41 39.59
N ALA A 346 -24.41 8.47 38.86
CA ALA A 346 -25.04 8.76 37.55
C ALA A 346 -26.58 8.72 37.53
N ASN A 347 -27.25 8.71 38.68
CA ASN A 347 -28.71 8.88 38.73
C ASN A 347 -29.09 10.27 39.23
N CYS A 348 -28.86 11.28 38.38
CA CYS A 348 -29.64 12.51 38.39
C CYS A 348 -29.64 13.11 36.97
N ALA A 349 -30.82 13.10 36.35
CA ALA A 349 -31.21 13.78 35.12
C ALA A 349 -30.67 13.24 33.78
N THR A 350 -31.61 13.10 32.86
CA THR A 350 -31.46 13.02 31.40
C THR A 350 -30.47 14.08 30.86
N SER A 351 -29.18 13.76 30.86
CA SER A 351 -28.11 14.62 30.36
C SER A 351 -27.18 13.77 29.50
N SER A 352 -27.06 14.18 28.22
CA SER A 352 -26.03 13.84 27.23
C SER A 352 -24.99 12.82 27.70
N VAL A 353 -24.99 11.65 27.03
CA VAL A 353 -23.88 10.67 27.05
C VAL A 353 -22.55 11.43 27.01
N PRO A 354 -21.65 11.25 27.98
CA PRO A 354 -20.45 12.07 28.08
C PRO A 354 -19.52 11.77 26.88
N ASP A 355 -19.28 12.79 26.07
CA ASP A 355 -18.35 12.86 24.92
C ASP A 355 -16.88 12.42 25.22
N LEU A 356 -16.56 12.03 26.46
CA LEU A 356 -15.21 11.73 26.90
C LEU A 356 -14.65 10.39 26.37
N GLU A 357 -15.48 9.34 26.20
CA GLU A 357 -14.97 8.08 25.64
C GLU A 357 -14.80 8.13 24.12
N VAL A 358 -15.65 8.89 23.42
CA VAL A 358 -15.51 9.15 21.98
C VAL A 358 -14.25 9.96 21.71
N SER A 359 -13.97 10.99 22.54
CA SER A 359 -12.75 11.81 22.45
C SER A 359 -11.44 11.00 22.61
N ALA A 360 -11.41 10.04 23.53
CA ALA A 360 -10.23 9.18 23.71
C ALA A 360 -10.01 8.27 22.48
N TYR A 361 -11.08 7.78 21.87
CA TYR A 361 -11.01 6.95 20.67
C TYR A 361 -10.61 7.76 19.43
N GLU A 362 -11.14 8.97 19.27
CA GLU A 362 -10.75 9.90 18.20
C GLU A 362 -9.29 10.35 18.31
N SER A 363 -8.81 10.59 19.54
CA SER A 363 -7.40 10.90 19.81
C SER A 363 -6.47 9.74 19.45
N SER A 364 -6.89 8.50 19.74
CA SER A 364 -6.15 7.30 19.33
C SER A 364 -6.16 7.11 17.81
N ALA A 365 -7.32 7.26 17.17
CA ALA A 365 -7.49 7.12 15.73
C ALA A 365 -6.65 8.15 14.95
N THR A 366 -6.68 9.42 15.36
CA THR A 366 -5.87 10.49 14.76
C THR A 366 -4.36 10.26 14.97
N ALA A 367 -3.94 9.71 16.11
CA ALA A 367 -2.54 9.34 16.34
C ALA A 367 -2.07 8.16 15.46
N HIS A 368 -2.97 7.23 15.14
CA HIS A 368 -2.70 6.14 14.19
C HIS A 368 -2.65 6.65 12.74
N GLU A 369 -3.58 7.53 12.37
CA GLU A 369 -3.61 8.17 11.06
C GLU A 369 -2.37 9.03 10.81
N ALA A 370 -1.96 9.85 11.78
CA ALA A 370 -0.73 10.64 11.70
C ALA A 370 0.53 9.75 11.53
N ARG A 371 0.57 8.60 12.19
CA ARG A 371 1.66 7.62 12.01
C ARG A 371 1.64 6.99 10.61
N ALA A 372 0.46 6.67 10.08
CA ALA A 372 0.31 6.13 8.73
C ALA A 372 0.74 7.14 7.66
N ILE A 373 0.31 8.41 7.79
CA ILE A 373 0.70 9.52 6.90
C ILE A 373 2.22 9.70 6.93
N LYS A 374 2.85 9.70 8.11
CA LYS A 374 4.31 9.83 8.24
C LYS A 374 5.06 8.67 7.59
N LEU A 375 4.53 7.45 7.69
CA LEU A 375 5.09 6.27 7.01
C LEU A 375 4.95 6.36 5.48
N LEU A 376 3.81 6.83 4.99
CA LEU A 376 3.56 7.03 3.56
C LEU A 376 4.46 8.14 2.99
N SER A 377 4.62 9.27 3.67
CA SER A 377 5.54 10.36 3.28
C SER A 377 6.99 9.88 3.19
N ARG A 378 7.45 9.10 4.19
CA ARG A 378 8.80 8.51 4.15
C ARG A 378 8.98 7.52 2.99
N LYS A 379 7.93 6.78 2.63
CA LYS A 379 7.96 5.87 1.48
C LYS A 379 7.98 6.62 0.15
N SER A 380 7.20 7.70 -0.01
CA SER A 380 7.25 8.53 -1.21
C SER A 380 8.59 9.23 -1.35
N GLU A 381 9.16 9.78 -0.27
CA GLU A 381 10.49 10.38 -0.27
C GLU A 381 11.59 9.37 -0.65
N LYS A 382 11.52 8.14 -0.15
CA LYS A 382 12.44 7.05 -0.55
C LYS A 382 12.27 6.68 -2.03
N ALA A 383 11.05 6.67 -2.54
CA ALA A 383 10.79 6.40 -3.95
C ALA A 383 11.35 7.52 -4.84
N ASP A 384 11.12 8.78 -4.48
CA ASP A 384 11.66 9.95 -5.18
C ASP A 384 13.19 9.97 -5.17
N TYR A 385 13.80 9.56 -4.06
CA TYR A 385 15.26 9.42 -3.97
C TYR A 385 15.77 8.30 -4.89
N GLY A 386 15.07 7.17 -4.97
CA GLY A 386 15.37 6.09 -5.91
C GLY A 386 15.30 6.55 -7.36
N ILE A 387 14.28 7.33 -7.74
CA ILE A 387 14.15 7.91 -9.09
C ILE A 387 15.34 8.83 -9.39
N ARG A 388 15.75 9.70 -8.46
CA ARG A 388 16.93 10.57 -8.65
C ARG A 388 18.23 9.80 -8.85
N ILE A 389 18.42 8.67 -8.17
CA ILE A 389 19.59 7.81 -8.38
C ILE A 389 19.60 7.27 -9.81
N ILE A 390 18.44 6.84 -10.33
CA ILE A 390 18.32 6.34 -11.70
C ILE A 390 18.65 7.46 -12.69
N ASP A 391 18.08 8.65 -12.52
CA ASP A 391 18.40 9.82 -13.36
C ASP A 391 19.90 10.16 -13.32
N ASP A 392 20.52 10.16 -12.14
CA ASP A 392 21.96 10.43 -11.99
C ASP A 392 22.81 9.35 -12.68
N MET A 393 22.39 8.08 -12.63
CA MET A 393 23.06 6.98 -13.33
C MET A 393 22.92 7.11 -14.85
N GLU A 394 21.74 7.44 -15.36
CA GLU A 394 21.50 7.65 -16.80
C GLU A 394 22.30 8.84 -17.33
N GLN A 395 22.35 9.94 -16.58
CA GLN A 395 23.17 11.10 -16.93
C GLN A 395 24.67 10.77 -16.88
N GLY A 396 25.11 9.95 -15.92
CA GLY A 396 26.47 9.44 -15.85
C GLY A 396 26.84 8.63 -17.10
N LEU A 397 26.00 7.67 -17.48
CA LEU A 397 26.19 6.85 -18.67
C LEU A 397 26.21 7.68 -19.97
N LEU A 398 25.33 8.66 -20.10
CA LEU A 398 25.32 9.57 -21.26
C LEU A 398 26.61 10.41 -21.35
N ARG A 399 27.16 10.86 -20.22
CA ARG A 399 28.45 11.58 -20.19
C ARG A 399 29.60 10.67 -20.61
N ASP A 400 29.65 9.45 -20.09
CA ASP A 400 30.70 8.49 -20.42
C ASP A 400 30.66 8.11 -21.90
N MET A 401 29.47 7.89 -22.48
CA MET A 401 29.32 7.66 -23.93
C MET A 401 29.78 8.86 -24.77
N ARG A 402 29.49 10.10 -24.34
CA ARG A 402 29.94 11.30 -25.05
C ARG A 402 31.47 11.42 -25.03
N ILE A 403 32.12 11.12 -23.89
CA ILE A 403 33.58 11.12 -23.77
C ILE A 403 34.18 10.03 -24.67
N ALA A 404 33.62 8.82 -24.65
CA ALA A 404 34.07 7.72 -25.49
C ALA A 404 33.94 8.03 -27.00
N GLY A 405 32.86 8.72 -27.42
CA GLY A 405 32.66 9.16 -28.80
C GLY A 405 33.66 10.22 -29.25
N VAL A 406 34.01 11.18 -28.39
CA VAL A 406 35.04 12.20 -28.69
C VAL A 406 36.42 11.56 -28.85
N LEU A 407 36.76 10.58 -28.00
CA LEU A 407 38.04 9.88 -28.08
C LEU A 407 38.20 9.05 -29.37
N HIS A 408 37.11 8.45 -29.88
CA HIS A 408 37.14 7.72 -31.15
C HIS A 408 37.16 8.64 -32.38
N GLY A 409 36.62 9.85 -32.30
CA GLY A 409 36.62 10.81 -33.42
C GLY A 409 38.00 11.43 -33.72
N HIS A 410 38.95 11.40 -32.79
CA HIS A 410 40.27 12.01 -32.97
C HIS A 410 41.34 11.07 -33.55
N SER A 411 41.10 9.75 -33.65
CA SER A 411 42.11 8.82 -34.18
C SER A 411 42.09 8.65 -35.71
N GLY A 412 41.21 9.36 -36.44
CA GLY A 412 41.02 9.17 -37.89
C GLY A 412 41.65 10.21 -38.81
N GLY A 413 42.30 11.26 -38.29
CA GLY A 413 42.67 12.45 -39.09
C GLY A 413 44.15 12.60 -39.49
N SER A 414 45.06 11.73 -39.03
CA SER A 414 46.51 11.91 -39.19
C SER A 414 47.09 10.89 -40.17
N GLY A 415 46.78 11.02 -41.46
CA GLY A 415 47.25 10.04 -42.44
C GLY A 415 47.16 10.46 -43.90
N LYS A 416 47.49 11.71 -44.23
CA LYS A 416 47.94 12.11 -45.58
C LYS A 416 48.91 13.29 -45.49
N ALA A 417 50.20 12.98 -45.59
CA ALA A 417 51.24 13.85 -46.10
C ALA A 417 52.07 13.01 -47.08
#